data_AF-A0A1G2EFK1-F1
#
_entry.id   AF-A0A1G2EFK1-F1
#
_cell.length_a   1.000
_cell.length_b   1.000
_cell.length_c   1.000
_cell.angle_alpha   90.00
_cell.angle_beta   90.00
_cell.angle_gamma   90.00
#
_symmetry.space_group_name_H-M   'P 1'
#
loop_
_entity.id
_entity.type
_entity.pdbx_description
1 polymer ?
#
loop_
_entity_poly.entity_id
_entity_poly.type
_entity_poly.pdbx_seq_one_letter_code
_entity_poly.pdbx_strand_id
1 'polypeptide(L)'
;MERINISKNSLRNLYVDKRLSMAKIAKRFRCDPTTIKRTMHRYSIPSRTLSEATRKIIIPKRTLKELYDFNKFSVERISKLYHCSPASILNIMKFYKLKRRSRLGTRRPVIISKKTLNRLYSIKKLSQNQIARRMKCSRCAVEKLMKKYNITPRTLSEAQMKYPKYNFSGNLIEKAYLIGFRLGDLYVTPAKLQIQVSCSTSRREQVRLIKLLFCKYTRLTIRKNRVINERIITDIRWLLNYSFKFLLSKQDRIEPWILRNKKIFFAFLAGYIDAEGHIFVRLCRGSKTPTAGIEIQSYDKGILQGVWKKLTQLNILCPKPKINKYKGYVSKNGLINRRDLWRLSINRKRDLFLLFNSIEPYIKHGKRKIDFKKAKENLIFRLRTKS
;
A
#
# COMPACT_ATOMS: atom_id res chain seq x y z
N MET A 1 11.68 74.10 6.39
CA MET A 1 12.80 73.25 5.96
C MET A 1 14.01 74.15 5.72
N GLU A 2 15.04 74.07 6.56
CA GLU A 2 16.28 74.84 6.41
C GLU A 2 16.90 74.59 5.03
N ARG A 3 17.26 75.67 4.32
CA ARG A 3 18.01 75.56 3.06
C ARG A 3 19.41 75.07 3.38
N ILE A 4 19.67 73.79 3.16
CA ILE A 4 21.00 73.19 3.31
C ILE A 4 21.93 73.84 2.27
N ASN A 5 22.82 74.73 2.74
CA ASN A 5 23.74 75.47 1.90
C ASN A 5 25.07 74.69 1.77
N ILE A 6 25.20 73.92 0.69
CA ILE A 6 26.44 73.21 0.36
C ILE A 6 27.22 74.07 -0.63
N SER A 7 28.41 74.56 -0.25
CA SER A 7 29.22 75.38 -1.16
C SER A 7 29.70 74.59 -2.38
N LYS A 8 29.85 75.27 -3.52
CA LYS A 8 30.34 74.68 -4.78
C LYS A 8 31.68 73.97 -4.60
N ASN A 9 32.61 74.57 -3.86
CA ASN A 9 33.94 74.00 -3.61
C ASN A 9 33.88 72.75 -2.73
N SER A 10 33.05 72.74 -1.69
CA SER A 10 32.86 71.58 -0.83
C SER A 10 32.22 70.41 -1.58
N LEU A 11 31.20 70.69 -2.39
CA LEU A 11 30.54 69.67 -3.21
C LEU A 11 31.47 69.10 -4.30
N ARG A 12 32.27 69.98 -4.95
CA ARG A 12 33.28 69.57 -5.93
C ARG A 12 34.37 68.72 -5.29
N ASN A 13 34.90 69.10 -4.13
CA ASN A 13 35.91 68.30 -3.43
C ASN A 13 35.37 66.93 -3.02
N LEU A 14 34.17 66.86 -2.45
CA LEU A 14 33.59 65.59 -2.00
C LEU A 14 33.22 64.65 -3.16
N TYR A 15 32.69 65.21 -4.25
CA TYR A 15 32.26 64.42 -5.41
C TYR A 15 33.39 64.19 -6.42
N VAL A 16 34.11 65.21 -6.86
CA VAL A 16 35.15 65.05 -7.90
C VAL A 16 36.43 64.47 -7.29
N ASP A 17 36.98 65.12 -6.26
CA ASP A 17 38.32 64.77 -5.75
C ASP A 17 38.28 63.54 -4.85
N LYS A 18 37.37 63.51 -3.86
CA LYS A 18 37.23 62.38 -2.90
C LYS A 18 36.36 61.23 -3.43
N ARG A 19 35.87 61.32 -4.66
CA ARG A 19 35.10 60.28 -5.38
C ARG A 19 33.90 59.70 -4.61
N LEU A 20 33.32 60.41 -3.63
CA LEU A 20 32.18 59.91 -2.85
C LEU A 20 30.92 59.77 -3.71
N SER A 21 30.04 58.82 -3.39
CA SER A 21 28.73 58.70 -4.06
C SER A 21 27.79 59.80 -3.58
N MET A 22 26.82 60.20 -4.42
CA MET A 22 25.79 61.18 -4.04
C MET A 22 25.09 60.79 -2.74
N ALA A 23 24.80 59.49 -2.54
CA ALA A 23 24.20 58.98 -1.31
C ALA A 23 25.08 59.17 -0.06
N LYS A 24 26.41 58.97 -0.17
CA LYS A 24 27.34 59.21 0.95
C LYS A 24 27.45 60.70 1.30
N ILE A 25 27.47 61.56 0.26
CA ILE A 25 27.48 63.01 0.44
C ILE A 25 26.17 63.46 1.08
N ALA A 26 25.03 62.95 0.60
CA ALA A 26 23.70 63.24 1.14
C ALA A 26 23.58 62.88 2.62
N LYS A 27 24.06 61.69 3.00
CA LYS A 27 24.13 61.25 4.41
C LYS A 27 24.99 62.19 5.26
N ARG A 28 26.11 62.68 4.74
CA ARG A 28 27.01 63.62 5.45
C ARG A 28 26.35 64.97 5.72
N PHE A 29 25.57 65.47 4.78
CA PHE A 29 24.84 66.74 4.91
C PHE A 29 23.40 66.57 5.41
N ARG A 30 23.02 65.36 5.87
CA ARG A 30 21.68 65.00 6.35
C ARG A 30 20.56 65.47 5.40
N CYS A 31 20.78 65.28 4.10
CA CYS A 31 19.84 65.66 3.05
C CYS A 31 19.50 64.48 2.14
N ASP A 32 18.47 64.65 1.31
CA ASP A 32 18.12 63.67 0.31
C ASP A 32 19.14 63.67 -0.86
N PRO A 33 19.52 62.51 -1.44
CA PRO A 33 20.42 62.45 -2.60
C PRO A 33 19.95 63.27 -3.80
N THR A 34 18.63 63.49 -3.96
CA THR A 34 18.08 64.37 -5.00
C THR A 34 18.48 65.84 -4.79
N THR A 35 18.62 66.28 -3.53
CA THR A 35 19.15 67.61 -3.20
C THR A 35 20.59 67.75 -3.67
N ILE A 36 21.43 66.74 -3.44
CA ILE A 36 22.82 66.73 -3.96
C ILE A 36 22.84 66.79 -5.49
N LYS A 37 22.00 66.01 -6.17
CA LYS A 37 21.89 66.01 -7.64
C LYS A 37 21.47 67.38 -8.18
N ARG A 38 20.46 68.01 -7.57
CA ARG A 38 19.99 69.36 -7.94
C ARG A 38 21.07 70.41 -7.71
N THR A 39 21.78 70.36 -6.59
CA THR A 39 22.87 71.30 -6.28
C THR A 39 24.07 71.11 -7.20
N MET A 40 24.42 69.87 -7.59
CA MET A 40 25.43 69.59 -8.61
C MET A 40 25.05 70.21 -9.96
N HIS A 41 23.78 70.07 -10.38
CA HIS A 41 23.28 70.67 -11.62
C HIS A 41 23.35 72.21 -11.56
N ARG A 42 22.91 72.82 -10.45
CA ARG A 42 22.99 74.27 -10.22
C ARG A 42 24.42 74.80 -10.36
N TYR A 43 25.40 74.04 -9.91
CA TYR A 43 26.82 74.42 -10.00
C TYR A 43 27.54 73.93 -11.26
N SER A 44 26.82 73.32 -12.22
CA SER A 44 27.38 72.73 -13.43
C SER A 44 28.50 71.71 -13.15
N ILE A 45 28.34 70.91 -12.10
CA ILE A 45 29.25 69.77 -11.80
C ILE A 45 28.73 68.55 -12.58
N PRO A 46 29.50 68.00 -13.53
CA PRO A 46 29.06 66.88 -14.34
C PRO A 46 28.87 65.63 -13.47
N SER A 47 27.81 64.87 -13.76
CA SER A 47 27.61 63.56 -13.15
C SER A 47 28.56 62.54 -13.78
N ARG A 48 29.14 61.67 -12.95
CA ARG A 48 29.93 60.54 -13.43
C ARG A 48 29.08 59.64 -14.32
N THR A 49 29.68 59.16 -15.40
CA THR A 49 29.13 58.08 -16.20
C THR A 49 29.04 56.79 -15.37
N LEU A 50 28.23 55.82 -15.82
CA LEU A 50 28.11 54.53 -15.15
C LEU A 50 29.48 53.83 -15.00
N SER A 51 30.33 53.92 -16.01
CA SER A 51 31.69 53.36 -16.01
C SER A 51 32.59 54.01 -14.94
N GLU A 52 32.52 55.33 -14.79
CA GLU A 52 33.29 56.08 -13.77
C GLU A 52 32.78 55.88 -12.34
N ALA A 53 31.49 55.54 -12.19
CA ALA A 53 30.85 55.24 -10.91
C ALA A 53 31.16 53.81 -10.41
N THR A 54 31.42 52.86 -11.32
CA THR A 54 31.74 51.47 -10.98
C THR A 54 33.26 51.26 -10.83
N ARG A 55 33.73 50.86 -9.64
CA ARG A 55 35.12 50.42 -9.46
C ARG A 55 35.35 49.14 -10.28
N LYS A 56 36.17 49.23 -11.34
CA LYS A 56 36.52 48.07 -12.18
C LYS A 56 37.39 47.12 -11.35
N ILE A 57 36.81 45.99 -10.96
CA ILE A 57 37.55 44.92 -10.27
C ILE A 57 38.37 44.19 -11.32
N ILE A 58 39.70 44.28 -11.19
CA ILE A 58 40.65 43.64 -12.09
C ILE A 58 41.26 42.47 -11.32
N ILE A 59 40.98 41.25 -11.79
CA ILE A 59 41.60 40.03 -11.28
C ILE A 59 42.49 39.50 -12.41
N PRO A 60 43.81 39.37 -12.22
CA PRO A 60 44.69 38.85 -13.26
C PRO A 60 44.26 37.46 -13.76
N LYS A 61 44.38 37.22 -15.06
CA LYS A 61 44.00 35.95 -15.70
C LYS A 61 44.64 34.73 -15.01
N ARG A 62 45.92 34.83 -14.65
CA ARG A 62 46.68 33.77 -13.98
C ARG A 62 46.08 33.42 -12.61
N THR A 63 45.86 34.42 -11.78
CA THR A 63 45.26 34.26 -10.45
C THR A 63 43.84 33.68 -10.51
N LEU A 64 43.02 34.15 -11.46
CA LEU A 64 41.67 33.62 -11.64
C LEU A 64 41.70 32.15 -12.09
N LYS A 65 42.65 31.78 -12.97
CA LYS A 65 42.85 30.40 -13.43
C LYS A 65 43.34 29.50 -12.30
N GLU A 66 44.31 29.93 -11.49
CA GLU A 66 44.79 29.20 -10.31
C GLU A 66 43.66 28.94 -9.31
N LEU A 67 42.89 29.97 -8.94
CA LEU A 67 41.78 29.83 -8.00
C LEU A 67 40.66 28.91 -8.52
N TYR A 68 40.33 29.00 -9.81
CA TYR A 68 39.21 28.28 -10.40
C TYR A 68 39.56 26.85 -10.83
N ASP A 69 40.68 26.66 -11.54
CA ASP A 69 41.08 25.40 -12.15
C ASP A 69 41.96 24.56 -11.23
N PHE A 70 42.89 25.16 -10.48
CA PHE A 70 43.80 24.42 -9.60
C PHE A 70 43.20 24.24 -8.20
N ASN A 71 42.85 25.35 -7.52
CA ASN A 71 42.29 25.32 -6.16
C ASN A 71 40.80 24.89 -6.13
N LYS A 72 40.18 24.71 -7.30
CA LYS A 72 38.79 24.27 -7.47
C LYS A 72 37.73 25.16 -6.80
N PHE A 73 38.01 26.41 -6.46
CA PHE A 73 37.04 27.31 -5.82
C PHE A 73 35.83 27.59 -6.72
N SER A 74 34.63 27.60 -6.13
CA SER A 74 33.42 27.98 -6.86
C SER A 74 33.42 29.47 -7.18
N VAL A 75 32.63 29.88 -8.18
CA VAL A 75 32.48 31.30 -8.55
C VAL A 75 32.01 32.12 -7.35
N GLU A 76 31.13 31.57 -6.52
CA GLU A 76 30.62 32.20 -5.31
C GLU A 76 31.71 32.37 -4.24
N ARG A 77 32.62 31.40 -4.10
CA ARG A 77 33.74 31.50 -3.16
C ARG A 77 34.74 32.57 -3.62
N ILE A 78 35.03 32.60 -4.92
CA ILE A 78 35.91 33.63 -5.52
C ILE A 78 35.27 35.01 -5.38
N SER A 79 33.96 35.14 -5.61
CA SER A 79 33.28 36.43 -5.52
C SER A 79 33.33 37.01 -4.11
N LYS A 80 33.19 36.17 -3.07
CA LYS A 80 33.37 36.56 -1.67
C LYS A 80 34.80 37.03 -1.38
N LEU A 81 35.80 36.32 -1.88
CA LEU A 81 37.23 36.65 -1.69
C LEU A 81 37.58 38.03 -2.26
N TYR A 82 36.99 38.39 -3.42
CA TYR A 82 37.23 39.67 -4.07
C TYR A 82 36.14 40.72 -3.80
N HIS A 83 35.28 40.49 -2.81
CA HIS A 83 34.18 41.38 -2.40
C HIS A 83 33.34 41.89 -3.59
N CYS A 84 32.99 40.98 -4.50
CA CYS A 84 32.27 41.28 -5.72
C CYS A 84 31.09 40.33 -5.95
N SER A 85 30.26 40.65 -6.95
CA SER A 85 29.16 39.77 -7.33
C SER A 85 29.67 38.55 -8.10
N PRO A 86 29.02 37.38 -8.00
CA PRO A 86 29.32 36.24 -8.86
C PRO A 86 29.25 36.58 -10.36
N ALA A 87 28.36 37.50 -10.74
CA ALA A 87 28.24 37.98 -12.13
C ALA A 87 29.52 38.70 -12.59
N SER A 88 30.15 39.49 -11.71
CA SER A 88 31.44 40.14 -12.00
C SER A 88 32.52 39.11 -12.32
N ILE A 89 32.62 38.05 -11.52
CA ILE A 89 33.58 36.95 -11.78
C ILE A 89 33.27 36.24 -13.09
N LEU A 90 31.99 35.95 -13.39
CA LEU A 90 31.60 35.34 -14.66
C LEU A 90 31.93 36.21 -15.87
N ASN A 91 31.80 37.53 -15.74
CA ASN A 91 32.18 38.48 -16.79
C ASN A 91 33.69 38.51 -17.01
N ILE A 92 34.49 38.50 -15.93
CA ILE A 92 35.96 38.41 -16.02
C ILE A 92 36.38 37.07 -16.64
N MET A 93 35.74 35.96 -16.26
CA MET A 93 35.97 34.66 -16.91
C MET A 93 35.63 34.68 -18.40
N LYS A 94 34.52 35.33 -18.79
CA LYS A 94 34.13 35.51 -20.20
C LYS A 94 35.15 36.35 -20.96
N PHE A 95 35.60 37.45 -20.37
CA PHE A 95 36.64 38.32 -20.94
C PHE A 95 37.94 37.55 -21.22
N TYR A 96 38.38 36.70 -20.28
CA TYR A 96 39.57 35.85 -20.46
C TYR A 96 39.33 34.53 -21.21
N LYS A 97 38.12 34.30 -21.74
CA LYS A 97 37.71 33.08 -22.44
C LYS A 97 37.98 31.78 -21.64
N LEU A 98 37.79 31.82 -20.31
CA LEU A 98 37.95 30.65 -19.45
C LEU A 98 36.72 29.73 -19.57
N LYS A 99 36.94 28.44 -19.85
CA LYS A 99 35.87 27.44 -19.94
C LYS A 99 35.24 27.22 -18.56
N ARG A 100 33.91 27.23 -18.50
CA ARG A 100 33.18 26.92 -17.26
C ARG A 100 33.29 25.42 -16.98
N ARG A 101 33.56 25.06 -15.72
CA ARG A 101 33.47 23.68 -15.26
C ARG A 101 32.03 23.17 -15.45
N SER A 102 31.90 21.97 -16.00
CA SER A 102 30.59 21.34 -16.13
C SER A 102 29.99 21.12 -14.74
N ARG A 103 28.68 21.36 -14.59
CA ARG A 103 27.94 21.04 -13.34
C ARG A 103 28.05 19.55 -12.95
N LEU A 104 28.46 18.68 -13.87
CA LEU A 104 28.58 17.24 -13.71
C LEU A 104 29.93 16.82 -13.11
N GLY A 105 31.02 17.58 -13.33
CA GLY A 105 32.38 17.18 -12.93
C GLY A 105 32.69 17.30 -11.43
N THR A 106 31.85 17.98 -10.64
CA THR A 106 32.06 18.15 -9.19
C THR A 106 31.32 17.11 -8.34
N ARG A 107 30.47 16.26 -8.94
CA ARG A 107 29.71 15.24 -8.20
C ARG A 107 30.35 13.88 -8.39
N ARG A 108 30.89 13.30 -7.31
CA ARG A 108 31.34 11.90 -7.31
C ARG A 108 30.16 10.99 -7.71
N PRO A 109 30.33 10.08 -8.69
CA PRO A 109 29.27 9.16 -9.07
C PRO A 109 28.93 8.24 -7.89
N VAL A 110 27.63 8.05 -7.66
CA VAL A 110 27.15 7.13 -6.63
C VAL A 110 27.27 5.71 -7.20
N ILE A 111 28.24 4.95 -6.70
CA ILE A 111 28.49 3.57 -7.14
C ILE A 111 27.76 2.62 -6.20
N ILE A 112 26.62 2.09 -6.65
CA ILE A 112 25.89 1.01 -5.98
C ILE A 112 25.70 -0.09 -7.02
N SER A 113 26.13 -1.32 -6.71
CA SER A 113 25.95 -2.46 -7.61
C SER A 113 24.47 -2.87 -7.75
N LYS A 114 24.09 -3.43 -8.90
CA LYS A 114 22.73 -3.96 -9.15
C LYS A 114 22.29 -4.96 -8.08
N LYS A 115 23.18 -5.90 -7.70
CA LYS A 115 22.93 -6.92 -6.66
C LYS A 115 22.62 -6.29 -5.31
N THR A 116 23.42 -5.30 -4.89
CA THR A 116 23.21 -4.59 -3.62
C THR A 116 21.91 -3.80 -3.63
N LEU A 117 21.63 -3.06 -4.72
CA LEU A 117 20.41 -2.27 -4.83
C LEU A 117 19.16 -3.15 -4.83
N ASN A 118 19.17 -4.26 -5.58
CA ASN A 118 18.07 -5.22 -5.61
C ASN A 118 17.86 -5.88 -4.23
N ARG A 119 18.93 -6.26 -3.53
CA ARG A 119 18.84 -6.81 -2.16
C ARG A 119 18.22 -5.81 -1.19
N LEU A 120 18.64 -4.54 -1.22
CA LEU A 120 18.11 -3.52 -0.32
C LEU A 120 16.65 -3.17 -0.61
N TYR A 121 16.29 -3.05 -1.89
CA TYR A 121 14.96 -2.63 -2.31
C TYR A 121 13.94 -3.77 -2.36
N SER A 122 14.25 -4.86 -3.06
CA SER A 122 13.31 -5.93 -3.38
C SER A 122 13.20 -6.96 -2.25
N ILE A 123 14.34 -7.30 -1.63
CA ILE A 123 14.41 -8.31 -0.55
C ILE A 123 14.19 -7.66 0.82
N LYS A 124 15.01 -6.66 1.18
CA LYS A 124 14.90 -5.98 2.49
C LYS A 124 13.79 -4.91 2.55
N LYS A 125 13.06 -4.69 1.46
CA LYS A 125 11.91 -3.77 1.35
C LYS A 125 12.16 -2.32 1.81
N LEU A 126 13.41 -1.84 1.78
CA LEU A 126 13.75 -0.46 2.15
C LEU A 126 13.21 0.53 1.11
N SER A 127 12.75 1.70 1.58
CA SER A 127 12.36 2.82 0.72
C SER A 127 13.56 3.45 0.02
N GLN A 128 13.34 4.13 -1.11
CA GLN A 128 14.42 4.86 -1.80
C GLN A 128 15.11 5.86 -0.87
N ASN A 129 14.36 6.50 0.05
CA ASN A 129 14.90 7.42 1.05
C ASN A 129 15.76 6.70 2.09
N GLN A 130 15.35 5.52 2.57
CA GLN A 130 16.16 4.72 3.49
C GLN A 130 17.45 4.23 2.82
N ILE A 131 17.37 3.79 1.58
CA ILE A 131 18.54 3.40 0.77
C ILE A 131 19.46 4.61 0.56
N ALA A 132 18.89 5.76 0.21
CA ALA A 132 19.64 7.01 0.01
C ALA A 132 20.42 7.41 1.26
N ARG A 133 19.79 7.41 2.44
CA ARG A 133 20.46 7.66 3.73
C ARG A 133 21.57 6.64 4.01
N ARG A 134 21.28 5.35 3.83
CA ARG A 134 22.24 4.25 4.07
C ARG A 134 23.46 4.34 3.16
N MET A 135 23.25 4.72 1.90
CA MET A 135 24.29 4.82 0.88
C MET A 135 24.87 6.23 0.75
N LYS A 136 24.53 7.13 1.68
CA LYS A 136 24.98 8.54 1.72
C LYS A 136 24.83 9.24 0.36
N CYS A 137 23.69 9.05 -0.30
CA CYS A 137 23.37 9.63 -1.60
C CYS A 137 21.97 10.25 -1.60
N SER A 138 21.59 10.92 -2.69
CA SER A 138 20.23 11.47 -2.83
C SER A 138 19.24 10.40 -3.29
N ARG A 139 17.95 10.57 -2.95
CA ARG A 139 16.85 9.75 -3.46
C ARG A 139 16.86 9.69 -5.01
N CYS A 140 17.12 10.82 -5.66
CA CYS A 140 17.21 10.91 -7.11
C CYS A 140 18.35 10.06 -7.69
N ALA A 141 19.47 9.92 -6.98
CA ALA A 141 20.56 9.02 -7.40
C ALA A 141 20.13 7.55 -7.34
N VAL A 142 19.42 7.15 -6.27
CA VAL A 142 18.84 5.80 -6.14
C VAL A 142 17.82 5.54 -7.26
N GLU A 143 16.93 6.49 -7.55
CA GLU A 143 15.94 6.36 -8.62
C GLU A 143 16.60 6.19 -10.00
N LYS A 144 17.63 6.99 -10.30
CA LYS A 144 18.40 6.86 -11.55
C LYS A 144 19.08 5.49 -11.67
N LEU A 145 19.64 4.97 -10.58
CA LEU A 145 20.25 3.64 -10.55
C LEU A 145 19.22 2.52 -10.71
N MET A 146 18.03 2.65 -10.11
CA MET A 146 16.94 1.70 -10.32
C MET A 146 16.51 1.65 -11.79
N LYS A 147 16.35 2.81 -12.44
CA LYS A 147 16.08 2.91 -13.88
C LYS A 147 17.20 2.28 -14.71
N LYS A 148 18.46 2.63 -14.42
CA LYS A 148 19.65 2.06 -15.10
C LYS A 148 19.72 0.53 -15.01
N TYR A 149 19.31 -0.05 -13.89
CA TYR A 149 19.36 -1.50 -13.66
C TYR A 149 18.05 -2.25 -13.94
N ASN A 150 17.03 -1.57 -14.48
CA ASN A 150 15.69 -2.12 -14.73
C ASN A 150 15.06 -2.76 -13.48
N ILE A 151 15.25 -2.13 -12.30
CA ILE A 151 14.59 -2.57 -11.06
C ILE A 151 13.22 -1.87 -11.01
N THR A 152 12.15 -2.66 -11.14
CA THR A 152 10.77 -2.16 -11.12
C THR A 152 10.44 -1.51 -9.77
N PRO A 153 9.95 -0.26 -9.76
CA PRO A 153 9.41 0.34 -8.55
C PRO A 153 8.25 -0.49 -8.00
N ARG A 154 8.14 -0.50 -6.67
CA ARG A 154 6.97 -0.99 -5.94
C ARG A 154 5.73 -0.22 -6.38
N THR A 155 4.61 -0.93 -6.43
CA THR A 155 3.30 -0.31 -6.63
C THR A 155 2.98 0.66 -5.49
N LEU A 156 2.05 1.60 -5.72
CA LEU A 156 1.58 2.51 -4.66
C LEU A 156 1.06 1.76 -3.44
N SER A 157 0.38 0.63 -3.64
CA SER A 157 -0.08 -0.25 -2.55
C SER A 157 1.11 -0.74 -1.73
N GLU A 158 2.14 -1.30 -2.37
CA GLU A 158 3.36 -1.78 -1.69
C GLU A 158 4.18 -0.70 -1.00
N ALA A 159 4.14 0.53 -1.51
CA ALA A 159 4.81 1.66 -0.89
C ALA A 159 4.07 2.19 0.35
N GLN A 160 2.73 2.17 0.34
CA GLN A 160 1.88 2.71 1.42
C GLN A 160 1.63 1.73 2.57
N MET A 161 2.02 0.45 2.42
CA MET A 161 1.78 -0.57 3.43
C MET A 161 2.73 -0.47 4.63
N LYS A 162 2.17 -0.32 5.84
CA LYS A 162 2.92 -0.35 7.12
C LYS A 162 3.59 -1.71 7.40
N TYR A 163 2.94 -2.81 7.01
CA TYR A 163 3.42 -4.17 7.21
C TYR A 163 3.50 -4.93 5.88
N PRO A 164 4.45 -5.87 5.72
CA PRO A 164 4.49 -6.74 4.55
C PRO A 164 3.16 -7.47 4.35
N LYS A 165 2.67 -7.45 3.12
CA LYS A 165 1.56 -8.29 2.67
C LYS A 165 2.03 -9.12 1.49
N TYR A 166 1.67 -10.39 1.48
CA TYR A 166 2.06 -11.34 0.45
C TYR A 166 0.90 -11.59 -0.51
N ASN A 167 1.26 -11.81 -1.77
CA ASN A 167 0.28 -12.19 -2.79
C ASN A 167 -0.39 -13.51 -2.43
N PHE A 168 -1.63 -13.67 -2.86
CA PHE A 168 -2.30 -14.95 -2.90
C PHE A 168 -1.40 -15.97 -3.61
N SER A 169 -1.38 -17.20 -3.10
CA SER A 169 -0.45 -18.26 -3.53
C SER A 169 -0.63 -18.68 -4.98
N GLY A 170 -1.76 -18.34 -5.60
CA GLY A 170 -2.16 -18.82 -6.92
C GLY A 170 -2.76 -20.24 -6.89
N ASN A 171 -2.75 -20.91 -5.73
CA ASN A 171 -3.26 -22.27 -5.60
C ASN A 171 -4.80 -22.30 -5.79
N LEU A 172 -5.27 -23.00 -6.81
CA LEU A 172 -6.70 -23.05 -7.16
C LEU A 172 -7.57 -23.78 -6.13
N ILE A 173 -7.05 -24.80 -5.44
CA ILE A 173 -7.74 -25.52 -4.37
C ILE A 173 -7.98 -24.58 -3.19
N GLU A 174 -6.94 -23.85 -2.79
CA GLU A 174 -7.05 -22.83 -1.76
C GLU A 174 -8.02 -21.72 -2.17
N LYS A 175 -7.93 -21.26 -3.42
CA LYS A 175 -8.80 -20.21 -3.95
C LYS A 175 -10.27 -20.62 -3.87
N ALA A 176 -10.58 -21.84 -4.32
CA ALA A 176 -11.92 -22.40 -4.29
C ALA A 176 -12.45 -22.54 -2.86
N TYR A 177 -11.63 -23.06 -1.94
CA TYR A 177 -11.97 -23.11 -0.52
C TYR A 177 -12.30 -21.73 0.05
N LEU A 178 -11.47 -20.72 -0.23
CA LEU A 178 -11.69 -19.36 0.27
C LEU A 178 -12.96 -18.73 -0.30
N ILE A 179 -13.29 -19.00 -1.57
CA ILE A 179 -14.54 -18.56 -2.19
C ILE A 179 -15.74 -19.22 -1.51
N GLY A 180 -15.71 -20.54 -1.29
CA GLY A 180 -16.78 -21.24 -0.58
C GLY A 180 -16.99 -20.67 0.83
N PHE A 181 -15.91 -20.53 1.60
CA PHE A 181 -15.98 -19.99 2.95
C PHE A 181 -16.44 -18.52 2.98
N ARG A 182 -16.09 -17.74 1.95
CA ARG A 182 -16.52 -16.35 1.78
C ARG A 182 -18.02 -16.19 1.56
N LEU A 183 -18.65 -17.11 0.83
CA LEU A 183 -20.06 -16.97 0.52
C LEU A 183 -20.94 -17.02 1.78
N GLY A 184 -20.53 -17.80 2.78
CA GLY A 184 -21.16 -17.85 4.10
C GLY A 184 -20.63 -16.80 5.09
N ASP A 185 -19.50 -17.09 5.75
CA ASP A 185 -19.12 -16.45 7.01
C ASP A 185 -18.21 -15.21 6.91
N LEU A 186 -17.56 -14.97 5.77
CA LEU A 186 -16.70 -13.79 5.63
C LEU A 186 -17.49 -12.60 5.12
N TYR A 187 -17.18 -11.43 5.65
CA TYR A 187 -17.49 -10.12 5.08
C TYR A 187 -16.23 -9.53 4.43
N VAL A 188 -16.29 -9.13 3.16
CA VAL A 188 -15.14 -8.65 2.39
C VAL A 188 -15.55 -7.41 1.62
N THR A 189 -14.70 -6.38 1.71
CA THR A 189 -14.90 -5.07 1.09
C THR A 189 -13.60 -4.55 0.50
N PRO A 190 -13.67 -3.68 -0.53
CA PRO A 190 -12.49 -2.94 -0.97
C PRO A 190 -12.07 -1.94 0.12
N ALA A 191 -10.76 -1.79 0.32
CA ALA A 191 -10.19 -0.84 1.28
C ALA A 191 -9.04 -0.07 0.61
N LYS A 192 -9.37 1.00 -0.14
CA LYS A 192 -8.43 1.72 -1.01
C LYS A 192 -7.71 0.76 -1.97
N LEU A 193 -6.41 0.52 -1.77
CA LEU A 193 -5.57 -0.37 -2.58
C LEU A 193 -5.44 -1.79 -1.98
N GLN A 194 -6.38 -2.19 -1.13
CA GLN A 194 -6.36 -3.42 -0.33
C GLN A 194 -7.74 -4.09 -0.33
N ILE A 195 -7.76 -5.33 0.14
CA ILE A 195 -8.97 -6.12 0.35
C ILE A 195 -9.13 -6.32 1.85
N GLN A 196 -10.20 -5.78 2.42
CA GLN A 196 -10.53 -6.03 3.82
C GLN A 196 -11.35 -7.30 3.92
N VAL A 197 -10.91 -8.26 4.71
CA VAL A 197 -11.67 -9.45 5.11
C VAL A 197 -11.99 -9.34 6.59
N SER A 198 -13.23 -9.61 6.96
CA SER A 198 -13.68 -9.56 8.34
C SER A 198 -14.69 -10.66 8.65
N CYS A 199 -14.77 -11.04 9.91
CA CYS A 199 -15.76 -11.97 10.44
C CYS A 199 -16.03 -11.61 11.89
N SER A 200 -17.28 -11.79 12.30
CA SER A 200 -17.76 -11.58 13.66
C SER A 200 -18.28 -12.91 14.17
N THR A 201 -17.75 -13.40 15.29
CA THR A 201 -18.12 -14.73 15.77
C THR A 201 -18.02 -14.84 17.29
N SER A 202 -18.91 -15.64 17.88
CA SER A 202 -18.81 -16.07 19.29
C SER A 202 -17.97 -17.33 19.48
N ARG A 203 -17.52 -17.97 18.38
CA ARG A 203 -16.85 -19.28 18.41
C ARG A 203 -15.34 -19.11 18.28
N ARG A 204 -14.59 -19.68 19.23
CA ARG A 204 -13.11 -19.59 19.25
C ARG A 204 -12.49 -20.37 18.08
N GLU A 205 -13.11 -21.47 17.68
CA GLU A 205 -12.68 -22.33 16.56
C GLU A 205 -12.70 -21.56 15.23
N GLN A 206 -13.72 -20.73 15.03
CA GLN A 206 -13.86 -19.87 13.85
C GLN A 206 -12.75 -18.83 13.79
N VAL A 207 -12.42 -18.20 14.94
CA VAL A 207 -11.28 -17.27 15.03
C VAL A 207 -9.96 -17.97 14.69
N ARG A 208 -9.76 -19.21 15.16
CA ARG A 208 -8.57 -20.02 14.84
C ARG A 208 -8.49 -20.35 13.36
N LEU A 209 -9.61 -20.76 12.74
CA LEU A 209 -9.68 -21.03 11.31
C LEU A 209 -9.29 -19.80 10.49
N ILE A 210 -9.89 -18.65 10.77
CA ILE A 210 -9.61 -17.43 9.99
C ILE A 210 -8.16 -16.99 10.15
N LYS A 211 -7.59 -17.12 11.36
CA LYS A 211 -6.15 -16.90 11.56
C LYS A 211 -5.32 -17.83 10.69
N LEU A 212 -5.63 -19.14 10.66
CA LEU A 212 -4.93 -20.13 9.84
C LEU A 212 -5.00 -19.79 8.34
N LEU A 213 -6.15 -19.29 7.86
CA LEU A 213 -6.34 -18.94 6.45
C LEU A 213 -5.50 -17.74 6.01
N PHE A 214 -5.33 -16.72 6.86
CA PHE A 214 -4.76 -15.45 6.44
C PHE A 214 -3.40 -15.08 7.04
N CYS A 215 -2.93 -15.74 8.11
CA CYS A 215 -1.67 -15.40 8.79
C CYS A 215 -0.42 -15.49 7.90
N LYS A 216 -0.44 -16.35 6.89
CA LYS A 216 0.64 -16.45 5.90
C LYS A 216 0.68 -15.26 4.93
N TYR A 217 -0.39 -14.47 4.82
CA TYR A 217 -0.50 -13.38 3.85
C TYR A 217 -0.29 -11.99 4.45
N THR A 218 -0.55 -11.81 5.73
CA THR A 218 -0.41 -10.52 6.42
C THR A 218 -0.45 -10.74 7.93
N ARG A 219 -0.36 -9.67 8.70
CA ARG A 219 -0.65 -9.71 10.14
C ARG A 219 -2.12 -9.38 10.39
N LEU A 220 -2.68 -9.97 11.45
CA LEU A 220 -3.99 -9.56 11.99
C LEU A 220 -4.01 -8.05 12.20
N THR A 221 -4.98 -7.36 11.60
CA THR A 221 -5.03 -5.90 11.62
C THR A 221 -5.81 -5.40 12.82
N ILE A 222 -7.01 -5.94 13.05
CA ILE A 222 -7.88 -5.54 14.16
C ILE A 222 -8.50 -6.77 14.78
N ARG A 223 -8.52 -6.81 16.10
CA ARG A 223 -9.36 -7.71 16.90
C ARG A 223 -10.05 -6.88 17.97
N LYS A 224 -11.38 -6.93 18.00
CA LYS A 224 -12.19 -6.31 19.05
C LYS A 224 -13.11 -7.37 19.65
N ASN A 225 -13.30 -7.31 20.96
CA ASN A 225 -14.29 -8.12 21.64
C ASN A 225 -15.42 -7.18 22.08
N ARG A 226 -16.66 -7.62 21.92
CA ARG A 226 -17.84 -6.92 22.40
C ARG A 226 -18.78 -7.91 23.09
N VAL A 227 -19.47 -7.47 24.13
CA VAL A 227 -20.45 -8.30 24.84
C VAL A 227 -21.84 -7.96 24.31
N ILE A 228 -22.59 -8.99 23.91
CA ILE A 228 -23.98 -8.87 23.45
C ILE A 228 -24.76 -10.00 24.08
N ASN A 229 -25.82 -9.68 24.83
CA ASN A 229 -26.67 -10.66 25.53
C ASN A 229 -25.82 -11.70 26.26
N GLU A 230 -24.91 -11.22 27.12
CA GLU A 230 -23.95 -12.03 27.92
C GLU A 230 -22.97 -12.89 27.11
N ARG A 231 -22.94 -12.76 25.79
CA ARG A 231 -22.02 -13.49 24.91
C ARG A 231 -20.90 -12.58 24.40
N ILE A 232 -19.68 -13.08 24.48
CA ILE A 232 -18.52 -12.41 23.88
C ILE A 232 -18.51 -12.69 22.38
N ILE A 233 -18.65 -11.63 21.58
CA ILE A 233 -18.46 -11.63 20.13
C ILE A 233 -17.08 -11.07 19.83
N THR A 234 -16.28 -11.82 19.07
CA THR A 234 -14.99 -11.38 18.57
C THR A 234 -15.13 -10.94 17.11
N ASP A 235 -14.83 -9.66 16.85
CA ASP A 235 -14.68 -9.09 15.52
C ASP A 235 -13.22 -9.14 15.10
N ILE A 236 -12.91 -9.84 14.00
CA ILE A 236 -11.57 -9.88 13.43
C ILE A 236 -11.56 -9.25 12.04
N ARG A 237 -10.51 -8.48 11.74
CA ARG A 237 -10.29 -7.87 10.42
C ARG A 237 -8.86 -8.05 9.95
N TRP A 238 -8.74 -8.35 8.67
CA TRP A 238 -7.52 -8.59 7.93
C TRP A 238 -7.49 -7.69 6.71
N LEU A 239 -6.42 -6.93 6.56
CA LEU A 239 -6.14 -6.19 5.33
C LEU A 239 -5.19 -7.02 4.47
N LEU A 240 -5.70 -7.52 3.35
CA LEU A 240 -4.96 -8.28 2.34
C LEU A 240 -4.58 -7.36 1.18
N ASN A 241 -3.58 -7.76 0.39
CA ASN A 241 -3.26 -7.02 -0.83
C ASN A 241 -4.26 -7.34 -1.96
N TYR A 242 -4.16 -6.63 -3.08
CA TYR A 242 -5.16 -6.67 -4.14
C TYR A 242 -5.22 -7.99 -4.93
N SER A 243 -4.25 -8.90 -4.76
CA SER A 243 -4.32 -10.24 -5.37
C SER A 243 -5.51 -11.08 -4.86
N PHE A 244 -6.11 -10.69 -3.73
CA PHE A 244 -7.32 -11.28 -3.16
C PHE A 244 -8.62 -10.69 -3.72
N LYS A 245 -8.58 -9.86 -4.76
CA LYS A 245 -9.78 -9.22 -5.35
C LYS A 245 -10.86 -10.22 -5.77
N PHE A 246 -10.50 -11.48 -6.02
CA PHE A 246 -11.45 -12.56 -6.32
C PHE A 246 -12.47 -12.81 -5.20
N LEU A 247 -12.20 -12.41 -3.95
CA LEU A 247 -13.14 -12.54 -2.83
C LEU A 247 -14.20 -11.42 -2.78
N LEU A 248 -14.07 -10.38 -3.61
CA LEU A 248 -15.04 -9.27 -3.66
C LEU A 248 -16.35 -9.70 -4.31
N SER A 249 -16.28 -10.55 -5.33
CA SER A 249 -17.47 -11.05 -6.02
C SER A 249 -18.29 -11.92 -5.06
N LYS A 250 -19.57 -11.55 -4.87
CA LYS A 250 -20.55 -12.37 -4.16
C LYS A 250 -21.71 -12.63 -5.12
N GLN A 251 -21.76 -13.83 -5.68
CA GLN A 251 -22.80 -14.26 -6.62
C GLN A 251 -23.41 -15.56 -6.10
N ASP A 252 -24.72 -15.70 -6.21
CA ASP A 252 -25.45 -16.93 -5.87
C ASP A 252 -25.29 -17.99 -6.99
N ARG A 253 -24.04 -18.31 -7.35
CA ARG A 253 -23.69 -19.36 -8.31
C ARG A 253 -22.25 -19.81 -8.13
N ILE A 254 -21.99 -21.07 -8.44
CA ILE A 254 -20.65 -21.65 -8.41
C ILE A 254 -19.95 -21.31 -9.72
N GLU A 255 -18.73 -20.78 -9.65
CA GLU A 255 -17.97 -20.42 -10.86
C GLU A 255 -17.67 -21.66 -11.73
N PRO A 256 -17.78 -21.56 -13.07
CA PRO A 256 -17.61 -22.71 -13.96
C PRO A 256 -16.28 -23.45 -13.80
N TRP A 257 -15.17 -22.73 -13.54
CA TRP A 257 -13.85 -23.35 -13.34
C TRP A 257 -13.79 -24.22 -12.08
N ILE A 258 -14.60 -23.93 -11.06
CA ILE A 258 -14.72 -24.76 -9.86
C ILE A 258 -15.41 -26.08 -10.20
N LEU A 259 -16.45 -26.03 -11.04
CA LEU A 259 -17.25 -27.21 -11.42
C LEU A 259 -16.50 -28.17 -12.38
N ARG A 260 -15.52 -27.69 -13.14
CA ARG A 260 -14.76 -28.51 -14.11
C ARG A 260 -13.86 -29.55 -13.46
N ASN A 261 -13.34 -29.29 -12.26
CA ASN A 261 -12.40 -30.19 -11.59
C ASN A 261 -12.96 -30.70 -10.25
N LYS A 262 -12.99 -32.03 -10.09
CA LYS A 262 -13.53 -32.70 -8.88
C LYS A 262 -12.85 -32.22 -7.58
N LYS A 263 -11.53 -32.11 -7.56
CA LYS A 263 -10.77 -31.69 -6.36
C LYS A 263 -11.06 -30.24 -5.99
N ILE A 264 -11.12 -29.37 -6.99
CA ILE A 264 -11.43 -27.93 -6.80
C ILE A 264 -12.88 -27.77 -6.30
N PHE A 265 -13.83 -28.51 -6.86
CA PHE A 265 -15.22 -28.52 -6.40
C PHE A 265 -15.33 -28.94 -4.93
N PHE A 266 -14.69 -30.04 -4.53
CA PHE A 266 -14.74 -30.47 -3.12
C PHE A 266 -14.03 -29.50 -2.18
N ALA A 267 -12.98 -28.82 -2.63
CA ALA A 267 -12.35 -27.75 -1.84
C ALA A 267 -13.29 -26.55 -1.63
N PHE A 268 -14.00 -26.13 -2.69
CA PHE A 268 -15.05 -25.13 -2.59
C PHE A 268 -16.16 -25.55 -1.63
N LEU A 269 -16.69 -26.77 -1.81
CA LEU A 269 -17.76 -27.30 -0.97
C LEU A 269 -17.33 -27.42 0.50
N ALA A 270 -16.06 -27.77 0.76
CA ALA A 270 -15.51 -27.82 2.11
C ALA A 270 -15.49 -26.45 2.77
N GLY A 271 -15.05 -25.41 2.04
CA GLY A 271 -15.11 -24.03 2.52
C GLY A 271 -16.54 -23.59 2.82
N TYR A 272 -17.50 -23.95 1.96
CA TYR A 272 -18.91 -23.63 2.17
C TYR A 272 -19.51 -24.38 3.38
N ILE A 273 -19.17 -25.66 3.57
CA ILE A 273 -19.59 -26.47 4.73
C ILE A 273 -18.96 -25.96 6.03
N ASP A 274 -17.72 -25.51 6.00
CA ASP A 274 -17.07 -24.93 7.18
C ASP A 274 -17.77 -23.65 7.65
N ALA A 275 -18.45 -22.93 6.75
CA ALA A 275 -19.28 -21.78 7.07
C ALA A 275 -20.75 -22.16 7.42
N GLU A 276 -21.46 -22.80 6.50
CA GLU A 276 -22.92 -23.00 6.55
C GLU A 276 -23.35 -24.44 6.89
N GLY A 277 -22.40 -25.38 6.91
CA GLY A 277 -22.68 -26.80 7.06
C GLY A 277 -22.93 -27.21 8.51
N HIS A 278 -23.81 -28.19 8.69
CA HIS A 278 -24.11 -28.85 9.96
C HIS A 278 -23.96 -30.36 9.77
N ILE A 279 -22.94 -30.94 10.40
CA ILE A 279 -22.69 -32.38 10.44
C ILE A 279 -23.23 -32.90 11.77
N PHE A 280 -24.02 -33.97 11.73
CA PHE A 280 -24.67 -34.51 12.91
C PHE A 280 -24.69 -36.03 12.92
N VAL A 281 -24.77 -36.58 14.13
CA VAL A 281 -25.13 -37.97 14.40
C VAL A 281 -26.31 -37.91 15.36
N ARG A 282 -27.45 -38.49 14.98
CA ARG A 282 -28.68 -38.43 15.77
C ARG A 282 -29.38 -39.78 15.85
N LEU A 283 -29.90 -40.11 17.01
CA LEU A 283 -30.84 -41.22 17.16
C LEU A 283 -32.22 -40.75 16.69
N CYS A 284 -32.75 -41.40 15.65
CA CYS A 284 -34.11 -41.13 15.19
C CYS A 284 -35.10 -41.89 16.10
N ARG A 285 -36.26 -41.27 16.36
CA ARG A 285 -37.34 -41.92 17.13
C ARG A 285 -37.72 -43.24 16.44
N GLY A 286 -37.75 -44.33 17.20
CA GLY A 286 -38.00 -45.69 16.69
C GLY A 286 -36.78 -46.39 16.07
N SER A 287 -35.63 -45.72 15.95
CA SER A 287 -34.38 -46.37 15.50
C SER A 287 -33.59 -46.89 16.70
N LYS A 288 -33.10 -48.13 16.60
CA LYS A 288 -32.14 -48.71 17.57
C LYS A 288 -30.72 -48.20 17.37
N THR A 289 -30.40 -47.63 16.20
CA THR A 289 -29.04 -47.13 15.88
C THR A 289 -29.05 -45.66 15.47
N PRO A 290 -28.02 -44.89 15.88
CA PRO A 290 -27.89 -43.49 15.48
C PRO A 290 -27.55 -43.39 13.99
N THR A 291 -27.96 -42.28 13.37
CA THR A 291 -27.75 -42.00 11.95
C THR A 291 -26.93 -40.72 11.76
N ALA A 292 -25.87 -40.82 10.97
CA ALA A 292 -25.10 -39.68 10.51
C ALA A 292 -25.79 -38.95 9.34
N GLY A 293 -25.58 -37.64 9.26
CA GLY A 293 -26.03 -36.81 8.16
C GLY A 293 -25.23 -35.51 8.07
N ILE A 294 -25.30 -34.89 6.90
CA ILE A 294 -24.87 -33.51 6.71
C ILE A 294 -26.01 -32.69 6.13
N GLU A 295 -26.07 -31.44 6.57
CA GLU A 295 -27.07 -30.49 6.15
C GLU A 295 -26.44 -29.13 5.92
N ILE A 296 -26.87 -28.45 4.87
CA ILE A 296 -26.50 -27.08 4.58
C ILE A 296 -27.80 -26.30 4.46
N GLN A 297 -27.95 -25.25 5.26
CA GLN A 297 -29.06 -24.31 5.18
C GLN A 297 -28.51 -22.96 4.76
N SER A 298 -29.05 -22.36 3.71
CA SER A 298 -28.58 -21.05 3.22
C SER A 298 -29.66 -20.33 2.41
N TYR A 299 -29.52 -19.01 2.30
CA TYR A 299 -30.30 -18.19 1.37
C TYR A 299 -29.79 -18.29 -0.08
N ASP A 300 -28.60 -18.87 -0.29
CA ASP A 300 -27.95 -19.01 -1.59
C ASP A 300 -28.52 -20.21 -2.39
N LYS A 301 -29.73 -20.04 -2.93
CA LYS A 301 -30.44 -21.08 -3.69
C LYS A 301 -29.61 -21.60 -4.86
N GLY A 302 -29.02 -20.71 -5.64
CA GLY A 302 -28.22 -21.05 -6.82
C GLY A 302 -26.97 -21.85 -6.47
N ILE A 303 -26.31 -21.52 -5.36
CA ILE A 303 -25.20 -22.33 -4.82
C ILE A 303 -25.67 -23.73 -4.46
N LEU A 304 -26.74 -23.87 -3.67
CA LEU A 304 -27.24 -25.20 -3.26
C LEU A 304 -27.68 -26.04 -4.47
N GLN A 305 -28.31 -25.42 -5.47
CA GLN A 305 -28.66 -26.09 -6.72
C GLN A 305 -27.42 -26.52 -7.51
N GLY A 306 -26.39 -25.69 -7.57
CA GLY A 306 -25.11 -26.02 -8.20
C GLY A 306 -24.40 -27.19 -7.50
N VAL A 307 -24.39 -27.19 -6.16
CA VAL A 307 -23.86 -28.30 -5.35
C VAL A 307 -24.62 -29.58 -5.64
N TRP A 308 -25.96 -29.55 -5.58
CA TRP A 308 -26.79 -30.71 -5.88
C TRP A 308 -26.53 -31.28 -7.27
N LYS A 309 -26.58 -30.45 -8.32
CA LYS A 309 -26.31 -30.87 -9.70
C LYS A 309 -24.94 -31.55 -9.82
N LYS A 310 -23.90 -30.94 -9.22
CA LYS A 310 -22.54 -31.47 -9.31
C LYS A 310 -22.35 -32.76 -8.53
N LEU A 311 -22.99 -32.90 -7.35
CA LEU A 311 -22.96 -34.15 -6.59
C LEU A 311 -23.66 -35.27 -7.35
N THR A 312 -24.81 -35.01 -7.96
CA THR A 312 -25.52 -35.98 -8.81
C THR A 312 -24.64 -36.43 -9.98
N GLN A 313 -23.96 -35.51 -10.67
CA GLN A 313 -23.00 -35.84 -11.74
C GLN A 313 -21.82 -36.69 -11.26
N LEU A 314 -21.47 -36.62 -9.97
CA LEU A 314 -20.41 -37.40 -9.35
C LEU A 314 -20.92 -38.69 -8.70
N ASN A 315 -22.16 -39.11 -9.00
CA ASN A 315 -22.82 -40.28 -8.42
C ASN A 315 -22.92 -40.23 -6.88
N ILE A 316 -23.05 -39.03 -6.31
CA ILE A 316 -23.39 -38.79 -4.91
C ILE A 316 -24.82 -38.27 -4.87
N LEU A 317 -25.74 -39.17 -4.56
CA LEU A 317 -27.17 -38.87 -4.61
C LEU A 317 -27.65 -38.19 -3.34
N CYS A 318 -28.43 -37.13 -3.52
CA CYS A 318 -29.12 -36.43 -2.45
C CYS A 318 -30.41 -35.77 -2.96
N PRO A 319 -31.40 -35.56 -2.08
CA PRO A 319 -32.62 -34.84 -2.44
C PRO A 319 -32.30 -33.45 -3.01
N LYS A 320 -33.07 -33.04 -4.02
CA LYS A 320 -33.00 -31.69 -4.58
C LYS A 320 -33.19 -30.64 -3.47
N PRO A 321 -32.45 -29.51 -3.48
CA PRO A 321 -32.63 -28.47 -2.49
C PRO A 321 -34.08 -28.01 -2.42
N LYS A 322 -34.60 -27.87 -1.20
CA LYS A 322 -35.97 -27.43 -0.94
C LYS A 322 -36.02 -26.31 0.08
N ILE A 323 -37.11 -25.55 0.09
CA ILE A 323 -37.33 -24.52 1.10
C ILE A 323 -37.53 -25.22 2.45
N ASN A 324 -36.79 -24.77 3.45
CA ASN A 324 -36.91 -25.22 4.84
C ASN A 324 -37.74 -24.24 5.66
N LYS A 325 -37.59 -22.94 5.39
CA LYS A 325 -38.38 -21.87 6.00
C LYS A 325 -38.65 -20.79 4.95
N TYR A 326 -39.91 -20.42 4.79
CA TYR A 326 -40.31 -19.35 3.88
C TYR A 326 -39.89 -17.98 4.43
N LYS A 327 -39.75 -17.01 3.52
CA LYS A 327 -39.67 -15.58 3.86
C LYS A 327 -40.82 -15.20 4.79
N GLY A 328 -40.53 -14.42 5.82
CA GLY A 328 -41.50 -14.01 6.84
C GLY A 328 -41.64 -14.98 8.01
N TYR A 329 -41.04 -16.18 7.93
CA TYR A 329 -41.03 -17.10 9.07
C TYR A 329 -40.38 -16.44 10.30
N VAL A 330 -41.09 -16.47 11.43
CA VAL A 330 -40.63 -15.96 12.72
C VAL A 330 -40.13 -17.14 13.56
N SER A 331 -38.86 -17.07 13.96
CA SER A 331 -38.27 -18.07 14.86
C SER A 331 -38.78 -17.92 16.29
N LYS A 332 -38.60 -18.96 17.12
CA LYS A 332 -38.92 -18.92 18.56
C LYS A 332 -38.28 -17.74 19.31
N ASN A 333 -37.19 -17.19 18.77
CA ASN A 333 -36.45 -16.08 19.36
C ASN A 333 -36.83 -14.72 18.75
N GLY A 334 -37.97 -14.64 18.03
CA GLY A 334 -38.47 -13.42 17.39
C GLY A 334 -37.74 -13.01 16.09
N LEU A 335 -36.69 -13.73 15.67
CA LEU A 335 -35.97 -13.41 14.43
C LEU A 335 -36.81 -13.77 13.20
N ILE A 336 -36.94 -12.82 12.27
CA ILE A 336 -37.70 -12.96 11.02
C ILE A 336 -36.76 -13.29 9.87
N ASN A 337 -37.09 -14.33 9.10
CA ASN A 337 -36.40 -14.68 7.87
C ASN A 337 -36.72 -13.66 6.76
N ARG A 338 -35.72 -12.91 6.28
CA ARG A 338 -35.91 -11.90 5.22
C ARG A 338 -36.04 -12.49 3.81
N ARG A 339 -35.65 -13.76 3.62
CA ARG A 339 -35.67 -14.51 2.37
C ARG A 339 -36.02 -15.98 2.65
N ASP A 340 -36.31 -16.74 1.61
CA ASP A 340 -36.51 -18.19 1.73
C ASP A 340 -35.20 -18.86 2.13
N LEU A 341 -35.21 -19.60 3.23
CA LEU A 341 -34.09 -20.41 3.67
C LEU A 341 -34.18 -21.78 3.02
N TRP A 342 -33.23 -22.08 2.15
CA TRP A 342 -33.14 -23.35 1.44
C TRP A 342 -32.30 -24.36 2.23
N ARG A 343 -32.57 -25.64 2.02
CA ARG A 343 -31.87 -26.76 2.67
C ARG A 343 -31.47 -27.80 1.64
N LEU A 344 -30.23 -28.27 1.76
CA LEU A 344 -29.69 -29.45 1.11
C LEU A 344 -29.21 -30.42 2.19
N SER A 345 -29.63 -31.68 2.12
CA SER A 345 -29.26 -32.70 3.12
C SER A 345 -28.78 -33.98 2.46
N ILE A 346 -27.77 -34.62 3.03
CA ILE A 346 -27.19 -35.87 2.52
C ILE A 346 -27.14 -36.83 3.70
N ASN A 347 -28.02 -37.82 3.66
CA ASN A 347 -28.24 -38.76 4.78
C ASN A 347 -28.10 -40.23 4.35
N ARG A 348 -28.13 -40.51 3.04
CA ARG A 348 -27.99 -41.88 2.53
C ARG A 348 -26.57 -42.36 2.81
N LYS A 349 -26.48 -43.49 3.51
CA LYS A 349 -25.22 -44.05 4.04
C LYS A 349 -24.10 -44.14 3.02
N ARG A 350 -24.38 -44.70 1.83
CA ARG A 350 -23.41 -44.82 0.72
C ARG A 350 -22.93 -43.44 0.23
N ASP A 351 -23.87 -42.55 -0.07
CA ASP A 351 -23.57 -41.23 -0.63
C ASP A 351 -22.84 -40.33 0.37
N LEU A 352 -23.20 -40.43 1.66
CA LEU A 352 -22.52 -39.71 2.73
C LEU A 352 -21.07 -40.22 2.90
N PHE A 353 -20.85 -41.52 2.81
CA PHE A 353 -19.50 -42.10 2.84
C PHE A 353 -18.64 -41.62 1.66
N LEU A 354 -19.19 -41.62 0.44
CA LEU A 354 -18.51 -41.11 -0.76
C LEU A 354 -18.17 -39.62 -0.66
N LEU A 355 -19.12 -38.82 -0.17
CA LEU A 355 -18.90 -37.40 0.08
C LEU A 355 -17.79 -37.19 1.10
N PHE A 356 -17.84 -37.91 2.22
CA PHE A 356 -16.89 -37.74 3.29
C PHE A 356 -15.46 -38.06 2.81
N ASN A 357 -15.25 -39.21 2.18
CA ASN A 357 -13.92 -39.55 1.66
C ASN A 357 -13.41 -38.53 0.62
N SER A 358 -14.32 -37.85 -0.10
CA SER A 358 -13.95 -36.83 -1.09
C SER A 358 -13.61 -35.46 -0.48
N ILE A 359 -14.23 -35.09 0.65
CA ILE A 359 -14.15 -33.74 1.22
C ILE A 359 -13.23 -33.62 2.43
N GLU A 360 -12.98 -34.72 3.13
CA GLU A 360 -12.14 -34.79 4.34
C GLU A 360 -10.79 -34.06 4.22
N PRO A 361 -10.04 -34.15 3.10
CA PRO A 361 -8.75 -33.46 2.96
C PRO A 361 -8.85 -31.93 2.97
N TYR A 362 -10.04 -31.38 2.71
CA TYR A 362 -10.25 -29.95 2.49
C TYR A 362 -10.95 -29.24 3.64
N ILE A 363 -11.58 -29.97 4.56
CA ILE A 363 -12.21 -29.40 5.77
C ILE A 363 -11.14 -28.86 6.71
N LYS A 364 -11.32 -27.63 7.19
CA LYS A 364 -10.34 -26.94 8.05
C LYS A 364 -10.92 -26.53 9.40
N HIS A 365 -12.24 -26.33 9.52
CA HIS A 365 -12.84 -25.91 10.78
C HIS A 365 -12.72 -27.01 11.85
N GLY A 366 -12.13 -26.67 13.00
CA GLY A 366 -11.81 -27.65 14.05
C GLY A 366 -13.03 -28.44 14.55
N LYS A 367 -14.15 -27.77 14.81
CA LYS A 367 -15.41 -28.43 15.18
C LYS A 367 -15.89 -29.39 14.08
N ARG A 368 -15.81 -28.98 12.80
CA ARG A 368 -16.32 -29.80 11.69
C ARG A 368 -15.49 -31.06 11.53
N LYS A 369 -14.17 -31.00 11.71
CA LYS A 369 -13.32 -32.19 11.75
C LYS A 369 -13.75 -33.20 12.82
N ILE A 370 -14.09 -32.72 14.02
CA ILE A 370 -14.58 -33.58 15.10
C ILE A 370 -15.95 -34.17 14.76
N ASP A 371 -16.90 -33.34 14.33
CA ASP A 371 -18.25 -33.78 13.95
C ASP A 371 -18.17 -34.82 12.80
N PHE A 372 -17.25 -34.62 11.86
CA PHE A 372 -16.99 -35.50 10.72
C PHE A 372 -16.42 -36.85 11.15
N LYS A 373 -15.44 -36.87 12.07
CA LYS A 373 -14.88 -38.11 12.62
C LYS A 373 -15.97 -38.96 13.26
N LYS A 374 -16.80 -38.35 14.13
CA LYS A 374 -17.95 -39.03 14.76
C LYS A 374 -18.93 -39.59 13.73
N ALA A 375 -19.25 -38.80 12.71
CA ALA A 375 -20.17 -39.22 11.66
C ALA A 375 -19.60 -40.36 10.79
N LYS A 376 -18.29 -40.36 10.51
CA LYS A 376 -17.59 -41.42 9.77
C LYS A 376 -17.52 -42.72 10.58
N GLU A 377 -17.24 -42.65 11.87
CA GLU A 377 -17.28 -43.79 12.80
C GLU A 377 -18.68 -44.43 12.83
N ASN A 378 -19.74 -43.62 12.91
CA ASN A 378 -21.11 -44.11 12.80
C ASN A 378 -21.39 -44.83 11.48
N LEU A 379 -20.92 -44.28 10.36
CA LEU A 379 -21.09 -44.91 9.04
C LEU A 379 -20.38 -46.25 8.94
N ILE A 380 -19.13 -46.34 9.45
CA ILE A 380 -18.34 -47.58 9.44
C ILE A 380 -19.02 -48.65 10.32
N PHE A 381 -19.45 -48.27 11.52
CA PHE A 381 -20.19 -49.18 12.41
C PHE A 381 -21.42 -49.75 11.70
N ARG A 382 -22.23 -48.87 11.10
CA ARG A 382 -23.43 -49.28 10.36
C ARG A 382 -23.10 -50.09 9.10
N LEU A 383 -21.96 -49.88 8.45
CA LEU A 383 -21.53 -50.67 7.29
C LEU A 383 -21.19 -52.12 7.68
N ARG A 384 -20.63 -52.32 8.88
CA ARG A 384 -20.28 -53.64 9.42
C ARG A 384 -21.50 -54.40 9.93
N THR A 385 -22.44 -53.70 10.57
CA THR A 385 -23.72 -54.28 10.95
C THR A 385 -24.63 -54.31 9.71
N LYS A 386 -24.67 -55.44 9.01
CA LYS A 386 -25.70 -55.69 7.97
C LYS A 386 -27.06 -55.61 8.66
N SER A 387 -27.68 -54.43 8.65
CA SER A 387 -29.07 -54.19 9.04
C SER A 387 -29.95 -54.23 7.80
#